data_AF-A0A538RZB9-F1
#
_entry.id   AF-A0A538RZB9-F1
#
_cell.length_a   1.000
_cell.length_b   1.000
_cell.length_c   1.000
_cell.angle_alpha   90.00
_cell.angle_beta   90.00
_cell.angle_gamma   90.00
#
_symmetry.space_group_name_H-M   'P 1'
#
loop_
_entity.id
_entity.type
_entity.pdbx_description
1 polymer ?
#
loop_
_entity_poly.entity_id
_entity_poly.type
_entity_poly.pdbx_seq_one_letter_code
_entity_poly.pdbx_strand_id
1 'polypeptide(L)'
;MSTFSSLLKYRKGKNPGDAQKKASSDFPKRVSQSKLTLRKASDAVPRSGKHFIIGIATYSADELNLLDQLENSLRNSASRTPNVEVFDVLECDKMSDFEKFIPGLHGVVRTPVIGVIFDGKLIDHATGLSEVMSVLRRFDVLDQS
;
A
#
# COMPACT_ATOMS: atom_id res chain seq x y z
N MET A 1 -8.74 -18.24 -0.02
CA MET A 1 -7.54 -17.49 0.43
C MET A 1 -7.99 -16.36 1.35
N SER A 2 -7.15 -15.96 2.32
CA SER A 2 -7.46 -14.81 3.19
C SER A 2 -7.24 -13.51 2.42
N THR A 3 -8.18 -12.57 2.49
CA THR A 3 -8.08 -11.24 1.84
C THR A 3 -7.49 -10.20 2.80
N PHE A 4 -6.96 -9.08 2.30
CA PHE A 4 -6.57 -7.94 3.13
C PHE A 4 -7.77 -7.37 3.87
N SER A 5 -8.92 -7.24 3.20
CA SER A 5 -10.17 -6.77 3.83
C SER A 5 -10.62 -7.67 5.01
N SER A 6 -10.18 -8.93 5.04
CA SER A 6 -10.48 -9.82 6.17
C SER A 6 -9.79 -9.44 7.48
N LEU A 7 -8.76 -8.58 7.44
CA LEU A 7 -8.05 -8.08 8.63
C LEU A 7 -8.98 -7.27 9.55
N LEU A 8 -9.97 -6.58 8.98
CA LEU A 8 -10.96 -5.79 9.73
C LEU A 8 -12.27 -6.54 10.00
N LYS A 9 -12.35 -7.85 9.71
CA LYS A 9 -13.59 -8.60 10.00
C LYS A 9 -13.93 -8.51 11.48
N TYR A 10 -15.11 -7.97 11.75
CA TYR A 10 -15.69 -7.86 13.07
C TYR A 10 -15.66 -9.22 13.79
N ARG A 11 -15.10 -9.23 15.00
CA ARG A 11 -15.21 -10.35 15.92
C ARG A 11 -16.10 -9.92 17.07
N LYS A 12 -17.21 -10.64 17.24
CA LYS A 12 -18.21 -10.38 18.29
C LYS A 12 -17.51 -10.23 19.66
N GLY A 13 -17.77 -9.12 20.34
CA GLY A 13 -17.22 -8.82 21.67
C GLY A 13 -15.88 -8.07 21.69
N LYS A 14 -15.33 -7.64 20.55
CA LYS A 14 -14.15 -6.75 20.52
C LYS A 14 -14.53 -5.29 20.32
N ASN A 15 -13.84 -4.37 21.01
CA ASN A 15 -13.99 -2.94 20.76
C ASN A 15 -13.33 -2.58 19.40
N PRO A 16 -13.71 -1.44 18.78
CA PRO A 16 -13.12 -1.02 17.51
C PRO A 16 -11.59 -0.82 17.54
N GLY A 17 -11.04 -0.31 18.64
CA GLY A 17 -9.59 -0.07 18.77
C GLY A 17 -8.76 -1.35 18.76
N ASP A 18 -9.26 -2.44 19.35
CA ASP A 18 -8.62 -3.76 19.35
C ASP A 18 -8.63 -4.38 17.96
N ALA A 19 -9.67 -4.10 17.16
CA ALA A 19 -9.73 -4.53 15.77
C ALA A 19 -8.68 -3.79 14.92
N GLN A 20 -8.51 -2.48 15.11
CA GLN A 20 -7.49 -1.68 14.42
C GLN A 20 -6.07 -2.13 14.77
N LYS A 21 -5.76 -2.27 16.08
CA LYS A 21 -4.45 -2.78 16.55
C LYS A 21 -4.15 -4.16 15.98
N LYS A 22 -5.17 -5.03 15.94
CA LYS A 22 -5.01 -6.36 15.36
C LYS A 22 -4.77 -6.31 13.85
N ALA A 23 -5.51 -5.47 13.11
CA ALA A 23 -5.32 -5.34 11.68
C ALA A 23 -3.89 -4.89 11.34
N SER A 24 -3.37 -3.87 12.03
CA SER A 24 -1.98 -3.43 11.89
C SER A 24 -0.98 -4.52 12.26
N SER A 25 -1.18 -5.24 13.38
CA SER A 25 -0.29 -6.34 13.79
C SER A 25 -0.31 -7.54 12.83
N ASP A 26 -1.45 -7.86 12.21
CA ASP A 26 -1.60 -8.99 11.28
C ASP A 26 -1.19 -8.60 9.84
N PHE A 27 -1.10 -7.30 9.53
CA PHE A 27 -0.82 -6.79 8.19
C PHE A 27 0.50 -7.30 7.60
N PRO A 28 1.66 -7.24 8.29
CA PRO A 28 2.92 -7.81 7.78
C PRO A 28 2.81 -9.29 7.39
N LYS A 29 2.09 -10.07 8.19
CA LYS A 29 1.85 -11.50 7.93
C LYS A 29 0.96 -11.71 6.70
N ARG A 30 -0.02 -10.84 6.48
CA ARG A 30 -0.88 -10.91 5.29
C ARG A 30 -0.11 -10.52 4.02
N VAL A 31 0.75 -9.51 4.09
CA VAL A 31 1.61 -9.09 2.98
C VAL A 31 2.57 -10.22 2.59
N SER A 32 3.21 -10.90 3.54
CA SER A 32 4.13 -12.02 3.24
C SER A 32 3.47 -13.24 2.59
N GLN A 33 2.14 -13.32 2.64
CA GLN A 33 1.33 -14.35 1.98
C GLN A 33 0.76 -13.90 0.62
N SER A 34 1.12 -12.70 0.17
CA SER A 34 0.61 -12.06 -1.04
C SER A 34 1.68 -11.95 -2.14
N LYS A 35 1.34 -11.27 -3.25
CA LYS A 35 2.29 -10.86 -4.30
C LYS A 35 2.91 -9.48 -4.05
N LEU A 36 2.54 -8.82 -2.96
CA LEU A 36 3.07 -7.52 -2.55
C LEU A 36 4.31 -7.70 -1.68
N THR A 37 5.18 -6.69 -1.67
CA THR A 37 6.36 -6.65 -0.81
C THR A 37 6.11 -5.70 0.36
N LEU A 38 6.41 -6.13 1.59
CA LEU A 38 6.35 -5.23 2.75
C LEU A 38 7.57 -4.31 2.73
N ARG A 39 7.35 -2.99 2.78
CA ARG A 39 8.39 -1.97 2.85
C ARG A 39 8.52 -1.44 4.27
N LYS A 40 9.75 -1.26 4.73
CA LYS A 40 10.11 -0.68 6.01
C LYS A 40 10.77 0.68 5.81
N ALA A 41 10.69 1.55 6.82
CA ALA A 41 11.34 2.86 6.81
C ALA A 41 12.88 2.80 6.66
N SER A 42 13.49 1.67 7.02
CA SER A 42 14.94 1.44 6.88
C SER A 42 15.35 0.95 5.49
N ASP A 43 14.40 0.59 4.63
CA ASP A 43 14.71 0.01 3.34
C ASP A 43 15.28 1.07 2.39
N ALA A 44 16.35 0.70 1.68
CA ALA A 44 16.92 1.57 0.68
C ALA A 44 15.90 1.92 -0.42
N VAL A 45 16.09 3.09 -1.03
CA VAL A 45 15.32 3.50 -2.21
C VAL A 45 15.65 2.55 -3.37
N PRO A 46 14.65 1.98 -4.06
CA PRO A 46 14.90 1.11 -5.22
C PRO A 46 15.71 1.85 -6.29
N ARG A 47 16.87 1.31 -6.67
CA ARG A 47 17.82 1.97 -7.59
C ARG A 47 17.63 1.62 -9.06
N SER A 48 16.80 0.63 -9.37
CA SER A 48 16.58 0.18 -10.75
C SER A 48 15.14 -0.27 -10.96
N GLY A 49 14.63 -0.05 -12.16
CA GLY A 49 13.29 -0.45 -12.55
C GLY A 49 12.20 0.46 -11.98
N LYS A 50 10.95 0.07 -12.21
CA LYS A 50 9.76 0.82 -11.77
C LYS A 50 9.16 0.16 -10.53
N HIS A 51 9.04 0.93 -9.45
CA HIS A 51 8.50 0.50 -8.17
C HIS A 51 7.32 1.38 -7.77
N PHE A 52 6.27 0.74 -7.26
CA PHE A 52 5.08 1.40 -6.73
C PHE A 52 5.08 1.20 -5.23
N ILE A 53 5.33 2.26 -4.46
CA ILE A 53 5.34 2.22 -3.01
C ILE A 53 4.03 2.83 -2.52
N ILE A 54 3.23 2.07 -1.77
CA ILE A 54 1.88 2.44 -1.36
C ILE A 54 1.78 2.41 0.17
N GLY A 55 1.46 3.55 0.78
CA GLY A 55 1.10 3.64 2.18
C GLY A 55 -0.40 3.49 2.35
N ILE A 56 -0.83 2.55 3.20
CA ILE A 56 -2.26 2.33 3.50
C ILE A 56 -2.55 2.43 5.00
N ALA A 57 -3.76 2.85 5.35
CA ALA A 57 -4.33 2.76 6.68
C ALA A 57 -4.97 1.38 6.88
N THR A 58 -4.38 0.55 7.74
CA THR A 58 -4.88 -0.81 8.02
C THR A 58 -6.25 -0.84 8.72
N TYR A 59 -6.71 0.30 9.23
CA TYR A 59 -8.04 0.51 9.79
C TYR A 59 -9.10 0.94 8.75
N SER A 60 -8.70 1.19 7.50
CA SER A 60 -9.60 1.58 6.42
C SER A 60 -9.98 0.37 5.57
N ALA A 61 -11.27 0.01 5.59
CA ALA A 61 -11.78 -1.11 4.79
C ALA A 61 -11.58 -0.88 3.28
N ASP A 62 -11.73 0.37 2.82
CA ASP A 62 -11.56 0.71 1.41
C ASP A 62 -10.10 0.58 0.96
N GLU A 63 -9.15 0.96 1.81
CA GLU A 63 -7.72 0.83 1.51
C GLU A 63 -7.26 -0.63 1.57
N LEU A 64 -7.83 -1.45 2.45
CA LEU A 64 -7.59 -2.89 2.43
C LEU A 64 -8.20 -3.56 1.18
N ASN A 65 -9.37 -3.09 0.74
CA ASN A 65 -9.99 -3.57 -0.50
C ASN A 65 -9.18 -3.16 -1.74
N LEU A 66 -8.52 -1.99 -1.72
CA LEU A 66 -7.54 -1.62 -2.74
C LEU A 66 -6.41 -2.65 -2.85
N LEU A 67 -5.88 -3.14 -1.72
CA LEU A 67 -4.84 -4.18 -1.75
C LEU A 67 -5.34 -5.53 -2.27
N ASP A 68 -6.62 -5.87 -2.00
CA ASP A 68 -7.24 -7.06 -2.59
C ASP A 68 -7.36 -6.94 -4.12
N GLN A 69 -7.75 -5.77 -4.63
CA GLN A 69 -7.80 -5.49 -6.08
C GLN A 69 -6.42 -5.56 -6.72
N LEU A 70 -5.40 -5.00 -6.06
CA LEU A 70 -4.01 -5.06 -6.50
C LEU A 70 -3.53 -6.52 -6.57
N GLU A 71 -3.73 -7.29 -5.50
CA GLU A 71 -3.30 -8.70 -5.50
C GLU A 71 -3.98 -9.50 -6.62
N ASN A 72 -5.27 -9.28 -6.87
CA ASN A 72 -5.97 -9.94 -7.97
C ASN A 72 -5.40 -9.53 -9.34
N SER A 73 -5.14 -8.24 -9.56
CA SER A 73 -4.55 -7.74 -10.81
C SER A 73 -3.15 -8.34 -11.04
N LEU A 74 -2.32 -8.40 -9.99
CA LEU A 74 -0.97 -8.98 -10.06
C LEU A 74 -0.98 -10.50 -10.30
N ARG A 75 -2.01 -11.23 -9.84
CA ARG A 75 -2.16 -12.66 -10.12
C ARG A 75 -2.55 -12.95 -11.56
N ASN A 76 -3.31 -12.06 -12.18
CA ASN A 76 -3.84 -12.23 -13.54
C ASN A 76 -2.92 -11.64 -14.63
N SER A 77 -1.94 -10.81 -14.26
CA SER A 77 -1.01 -10.23 -15.23
C SER A 77 -0.11 -11.31 -15.82
N ALA A 78 -0.27 -11.55 -17.13
CA ALA A 78 0.54 -12.48 -17.92
C ALA A 78 1.95 -11.93 -18.24
N SER A 79 2.22 -10.66 -17.93
CA SER A 79 3.48 -9.97 -18.21
C SER A 79 4.29 -9.71 -16.93
N ARG A 80 5.48 -9.13 -17.09
CA ARG A 80 6.43 -8.77 -16.01
C ARG A 80 5.69 -8.07 -14.86
N THR A 81 5.48 -8.78 -13.75
CA THR A 81 4.72 -8.29 -12.60
C THR A 81 5.35 -7.00 -12.08
N PRO A 82 4.59 -5.89 -11.95
CA PRO A 82 5.14 -4.66 -11.42
C PRO A 82 5.58 -4.84 -9.96
N ASN A 83 6.68 -4.17 -9.57
CA ASN A 83 7.17 -4.22 -8.21
C ASN A 83 6.28 -3.33 -7.32
N VAL A 84 5.36 -3.95 -6.59
CA VAL A 84 4.46 -3.24 -5.66
C VAL A 84 4.89 -3.49 -4.22
N GLU A 85 5.23 -2.41 -3.54
CA GLU A 85 5.66 -2.34 -2.16
C GLU A 85 4.60 -1.62 -1.33
N VAL A 86 4.34 -2.10 -0.11
CA VAL A 86 3.33 -1.55 0.79
C VAL A 86 3.84 -1.33 2.20
N PHE A 87 3.36 -0.30 2.87
CA PHE A 87 3.63 -0.04 4.29
C PHE A 87 2.36 0.44 5.02
N ASP A 88 2.33 0.26 6.35
CA ASP A 88 1.24 0.79 7.18
C ASP A 88 1.54 2.24 7.54
N VAL A 89 0.63 3.15 7.21
CA VAL A 89 0.76 4.59 7.53
C VAL A 89 0.75 4.86 9.03
N LEU A 90 0.30 3.91 9.86
CA LEU A 90 0.43 3.98 11.31
C LEU A 90 1.89 3.92 11.79
N GLU A 91 2.85 3.55 10.94
CA GLU A 91 4.28 3.67 11.22
C GLU A 91 4.81 5.11 11.06
N CYS A 92 3.98 6.05 10.58
CA CYS A 92 4.34 7.45 10.40
C CYS A 92 3.68 8.32 11.49
N ASP A 93 4.48 8.83 12.44
CA ASP A 93 3.98 9.70 13.50
C ASP A 93 3.74 11.14 13.01
N LYS A 94 4.49 11.57 12.00
CA LYS A 94 4.43 12.90 11.39
C LYS A 94 4.57 12.84 9.88
N MET A 95 4.13 13.90 9.20
CA MET A 95 4.18 14.01 7.73
C MET A 95 5.58 13.75 7.14
N SER A 96 6.65 14.15 7.84
CA SER A 96 8.02 13.92 7.36
C SER A 96 8.44 12.44 7.39
N ASP A 97 7.73 11.57 8.11
CA ASP A 97 8.08 10.15 8.18
C ASP A 97 7.75 9.40 6.89
N PHE A 98 6.78 9.90 6.11
CA PHE A 98 6.45 9.36 4.79
C PHE A 98 7.66 9.41 3.83
N GLU A 99 8.53 10.41 3.95
CA GLU A 99 9.75 10.51 3.14
C GLU A 99 10.73 9.35 3.37
N LYS A 100 10.68 8.69 4.53
CA LYS A 100 11.49 7.49 4.81
C LYS A 100 11.05 6.31 3.94
N PHE A 101 9.77 6.24 3.61
CA PHE A 101 9.22 5.21 2.74
C PHE A 101 9.28 5.63 1.27
N ILE A 102 8.94 6.89 0.97
CA ILE A 102 8.85 7.45 -0.38
C ILE A 102 9.66 8.76 -0.42
N PRO A 103 10.97 8.70 -0.72
CA PRO A 103 11.80 9.90 -0.77
C PRO A 103 11.31 10.92 -1.81
N GLY A 104 11.30 12.19 -1.44
CA GLY A 104 10.80 13.29 -2.27
C GLY A 104 9.28 13.46 -2.24
N LEU A 105 8.57 12.63 -1.47
CA LEU A 105 7.14 12.82 -1.22
C LEU A 105 6.92 13.92 -0.19
N HIS A 106 6.16 14.94 -0.57
CA HIS A 106 5.77 16.02 0.32
C HIS A 106 4.25 16.19 0.35
N GLY A 107 3.72 16.78 1.42
CA GLY A 107 2.31 17.18 1.47
C GLY A 107 1.31 16.04 1.50
N VAL A 108 1.55 15.00 2.31
CA VAL A 108 0.56 13.92 2.51
C VAL A 108 -0.65 14.45 3.27
N VAL A 109 -1.75 14.72 2.55
CA VAL A 109 -2.98 15.30 3.12
C VAL A 109 -4.03 14.26 3.48
N ARG A 110 -3.98 13.05 2.89
CA ARG A 110 -4.87 11.92 3.19
C ARG A 110 -4.27 10.59 2.72
N THR A 111 -4.76 9.50 3.28
CA THR A 111 -4.42 8.13 2.88
C THR A 111 -5.47 7.58 1.90
N PRO A 112 -5.14 6.55 1.11
CA PRO A 112 -3.81 5.97 0.90
C PRO A 112 -2.87 6.96 0.21
N VAL A 113 -1.57 6.65 0.19
CA VAL A 113 -0.56 7.41 -0.55
C VAL A 113 0.21 6.51 -1.47
N ILE A 114 0.62 7.01 -2.63
CA ILE A 114 1.47 6.28 -3.58
C ILE A 114 2.64 7.15 -4.02
N GLY A 115 3.81 6.52 -4.16
CA GLY A 115 4.95 7.04 -4.89
C GLY A 115 5.38 6.06 -5.97
N VAL A 116 5.60 6.57 -7.17
CA VAL A 116 6.16 5.80 -8.29
C VAL A 116 7.62 6.16 -8.42
N ILE A 117 8.49 5.19 -8.12
CA ILE A 117 9.94 5.34 -8.22
C ILE A 117 10.41 4.69 -9.51
N PHE A 118 11.22 5.41 -10.30
CA PHE A 118 11.92 4.87 -11.45
C PHE A 118 13.41 5.20 -11.36
N ASP A 119 14.25 4.17 -11.33
CA ASP A 119 15.71 4.29 -11.23
C ASP A 119 16.17 5.25 -10.12
N GLY A 120 15.60 5.07 -8.91
CA GLY A 120 15.94 5.85 -7.72
C GLY A 120 15.29 7.22 -7.59
N LYS A 121 14.43 7.62 -8.54
CA LYS A 121 13.77 8.93 -8.52
C LYS A 121 12.25 8.81 -8.42
N LEU A 122 11.64 9.65 -7.60
CA LEU A 122 10.19 9.84 -7.59
C LEU A 122 9.77 10.51 -8.89
N ILE A 123 9.02 9.79 -9.72
CA ILE A 123 8.52 10.29 -11.01
C ILE A 123 7.03 10.65 -10.95
N ASP A 124 6.30 10.12 -9.97
CA ASP A 124 4.88 10.39 -9.79
C ASP A 124 4.44 10.10 -8.35
N HIS A 125 3.37 10.74 -7.87
CA HIS A 125 2.80 10.49 -6.55
C HIS A 125 1.35 10.96 -6.48
N ALA A 126 0.58 10.38 -5.55
CA ALA A 126 -0.78 10.81 -5.26
C ALA A 126 -1.17 10.48 -3.81
N THR A 127 -2.16 11.19 -3.30
CA THR A 127 -2.74 10.99 -1.96
C THR A 127 -4.26 10.95 -2.06
N GLY A 128 -4.89 10.03 -1.34
CA GLY A 128 -6.33 9.79 -1.44
C GLY A 128 -6.67 8.63 -2.37
N LEU A 129 -7.78 7.94 -2.06
CA LEU A 129 -8.09 6.63 -2.66
C LEU A 129 -8.31 6.74 -4.16
N SER A 130 -9.08 7.73 -4.60
CA SER A 130 -9.40 7.94 -6.01
C SER A 130 -8.15 8.30 -6.81
N GLU A 131 -7.30 9.16 -6.27
CA GLU A 131 -6.08 9.63 -6.90
C GLU A 131 -5.04 8.51 -6.98
N VAL A 132 -4.85 7.74 -5.90
CA VAL A 132 -3.98 6.54 -5.88
C VAL A 132 -4.44 5.51 -6.91
N MET A 133 -5.74 5.20 -6.96
CA MET A 133 -6.30 4.28 -7.96
C MET A 133 -6.08 4.80 -9.39
N SER A 134 -6.22 6.11 -9.60
CA SER A 134 -5.98 6.75 -10.91
C SER A 134 -4.52 6.60 -11.35
N VAL A 135 -3.56 6.76 -10.43
CA VAL A 135 -2.13 6.50 -10.71
C VAL A 135 -1.94 5.04 -11.10
N LEU A 136 -2.46 4.10 -10.32
CA LEU A 136 -2.29 2.67 -10.57
C LEU A 136 -2.86 2.22 -11.92
N ARG A 137 -4.02 2.75 -12.32
CA ARG A 137 -4.63 2.48 -13.64
C ARG A 137 -3.83 3.09 -14.78
N ARG A 138 -3.33 4.33 -14.62
CA ARG A 138 -2.49 5.01 -15.63
C ARG A 138 -1.18 4.26 -15.90
N PHE A 139 -0.69 3.49 -14.93
CA PHE A 139 0.50 2.66 -15.05
C PHE A 139 0.20 1.18 -15.30
N ASP A 140 -1.04 0.82 -15.62
CA ASP A 140 -1.49 -0.55 -15.90
C ASP A 140 -1.20 -1.55 -14.77
N VAL A 141 -1.17 -1.07 -13.52
CA VAL A 141 -1.01 -1.91 -12.31
C VAL A 141 -2.36 -2.45 -11.84
N LEU A 142 -3.40 -1.64 -11.99
CA LEU A 142 -4.80 -2.04 -11.77
C LEU A 142 -5.52 -2.07 -13.11
N ASP A 143 -6.38 -3.07 -13.28
CA ASP A 143 -7.23 -3.19 -14.47
C ASP A 143 -8.14 -1.96 -14.62
N GLN A 144 -8.32 -1.53 -15.87
CA GLN A 144 -9.31 -0.52 -16.23
C GLN A 144 -10.70 -1.18 -16.23
N SER A 145 -11.28 -1.28 -15.04
CA SER A 145 -12.70 -1.65 -14.83
C SER A 145 -13.63 -0.47 -15.06
#